data_AF-A0A524F0B9-F1
#
_entry.id   AF-A0A524F0B9-F1
#
_cell.length_a   1.000
_cell.length_b   1.000
_cell.length_c   1.000
_cell.angle_alpha   90.00
_cell.angle_beta   90.00
_cell.angle_gamma   90.00
#
_symmetry.space_group_name_H-M   'P 1'
#
loop_
_entity.id
_entity.type
_entity.pdbx_description
1 polymer ?
#
loop_
_entity_poly.entity_id
_entity_poly.type
_entity_poly.pdbx_seq_one_letter_code
_entity_poly.pdbx_strand_id
1 'polypeptide(L)'
;NKWNPIINKYNAWFVPLTRIPFVSYDSLRPKFLKLKNKQLFVLDTKIFPEGFKIPKFYVGKPIIHLPTMKTHGHTGAKGGKLQRTQGKMIHGGITCAMKNAFGGLLTKRRHFSHQFMSEVLVDLLIIQKQIHPEILAVVDGTVCGDGAGPRVMIPRIKNYILAGYDQVAVDAVAAKMMGFEPLNLPAIKMAHDEGLGCGDVDQIEIIGEDISEVNWHFKVKRSLVIWGDQMVRKGPLQFIYPLFKNEFFFLGPTMASKIFHDMIWYPTIGKKRIKQFNKTEWGTLFESYAKN
;
A
#
# COMPACT_ATOMS: atom_id res chain seq x y z
N ASN A 1 -13.73 11.09 -0.13
CA ASN A 1 -12.90 11.15 1.10
C ASN A 1 -13.07 12.41 1.95
N LYS A 2 -13.93 13.38 1.59
CA LYS A 2 -14.25 14.55 2.46
C LYS A 2 -13.02 15.28 3.03
N TRP A 3 -11.93 15.37 2.26
CA TRP A 3 -10.70 16.01 2.71
C TRP A 3 -10.79 17.53 2.67
N ASN A 4 -11.52 18.11 1.70
CA ASN A 4 -11.59 19.56 1.52
C ASN A 4 -12.09 20.30 2.78
N PRO A 5 -13.15 19.85 3.48
CA PRO A 5 -13.60 20.51 4.71
C PRO A 5 -12.53 20.53 5.81
N ILE A 6 -11.75 19.45 5.94
CA ILE A 6 -10.63 19.38 6.91
C ILE A 6 -9.51 20.33 6.52
N ILE A 7 -9.11 20.32 5.25
CA ILE A 7 -8.06 21.19 4.71
C ILE A 7 -8.44 22.66 4.93
N ASN A 8 -9.68 23.03 4.63
CA ASN A 8 -10.18 24.39 4.83
C ASN A 8 -10.27 24.77 6.32
N LYS A 9 -10.83 23.89 7.15
CA LYS A 9 -10.98 24.13 8.60
C LYS A 9 -9.64 24.44 9.28
N TYR A 10 -8.58 23.72 8.92
CA TYR A 10 -7.26 23.89 9.51
C TYR A 10 -6.33 24.78 8.67
N ASN A 11 -6.86 25.44 7.64
CA ASN A 11 -6.09 26.26 6.69
C ASN A 11 -4.82 25.54 6.18
N ALA A 12 -4.94 24.24 5.91
CA ALA A 12 -3.85 23.41 5.46
C ALA A 12 -3.60 23.63 3.96
N TRP A 13 -2.34 23.57 3.54
CA TRP A 13 -2.01 23.67 2.12
C TRP A 13 -2.16 22.31 1.41
N PHE A 14 -2.87 22.28 0.29
CA PHE A 14 -2.97 21.11 -0.56
C PHE A 14 -2.49 21.41 -1.99
N VAL A 15 -1.47 20.69 -2.42
CA VAL A 15 -0.99 20.72 -3.80
C VAL A 15 -1.16 19.35 -4.43
N PRO A 16 -1.99 19.21 -5.47
CA PRO A 16 -2.10 17.94 -6.17
C PRO A 16 -0.77 17.66 -6.89
N LEU A 17 -0.28 16.43 -6.74
CA LEU A 17 1.00 16.01 -7.30
C LEU A 17 1.06 16.14 -8.84
N THR A 18 -0.09 16.10 -9.51
CA THR A 18 -0.21 16.31 -10.97
C THR A 18 0.20 17.71 -11.41
N ARG A 19 0.25 18.69 -10.50
CA ARG A 19 0.70 20.07 -10.76
C ARG A 19 2.16 20.32 -10.39
N ILE A 20 2.87 19.30 -9.91
CA ILE A 20 4.27 19.42 -9.49
C ILE A 20 5.20 18.95 -10.62
N PRO A 21 6.33 19.64 -10.88
CA PRO A 21 7.32 19.18 -11.85
C PRO A 21 7.99 17.88 -11.39
N PHE A 22 8.26 17.01 -12.34
CA PHE A 22 8.96 15.74 -12.13
C PHE A 22 10.37 15.79 -12.72
N VAL A 23 11.31 15.15 -12.04
CA VAL A 23 12.73 15.09 -12.42
C VAL A 23 13.16 13.64 -12.59
N SER A 24 14.11 13.39 -13.50
CA SER A 24 14.65 12.05 -13.69
C SER A 24 15.32 11.55 -12.41
N TYR A 25 15.03 10.31 -12.01
CA TYR A 25 15.69 9.69 -10.88
C TYR A 25 17.19 9.47 -11.18
N ASP A 26 17.52 9.05 -12.39
CA ASP A 26 18.91 8.76 -12.78
C ASP A 26 19.81 10.00 -12.75
N SER A 27 19.26 11.19 -13.05
CA SER A 27 20.02 12.44 -12.95
C SER A 27 20.26 12.91 -11.50
N LEU A 28 19.48 12.39 -10.55
CA LEU A 28 19.65 12.66 -9.12
C LEU A 28 20.51 11.61 -8.43
N ARG A 29 20.52 10.37 -8.92
CA ARG A 29 21.23 9.23 -8.31
C ARG A 29 22.69 9.51 -7.92
N PRO A 30 23.52 10.20 -8.73
CA PRO A 30 24.89 10.53 -8.35
C PRO A 30 25.01 11.48 -7.14
N LYS A 31 23.95 12.25 -6.84
CA LYS A 31 23.91 13.26 -5.78
C LYS A 31 23.51 12.70 -4.42
N PHE A 32 23.00 11.47 -4.36
CA PHE A 32 22.59 10.87 -3.09
C PHE A 32 23.83 10.45 -2.28
N LEU A 33 23.85 10.80 -0.99
CA LEU A 33 24.85 10.34 -0.03
C LEU A 33 24.38 9.06 0.66
N LYS A 34 23.13 9.04 1.12
CA LYS A 34 22.49 7.89 1.77
C LYS A 34 22.14 6.83 0.72
N LEU A 35 22.52 5.58 0.97
CA LEU A 35 22.23 4.44 0.09
C LEU A 35 22.69 4.64 -1.37
N LYS A 36 23.76 5.41 -1.61
CA LYS A 36 24.28 5.72 -2.96
C LYS A 36 24.54 4.48 -3.82
N ASN A 37 25.08 3.42 -3.19
CA ASN A 37 25.49 2.19 -3.86
C ASN A 37 24.38 1.12 -3.88
N LYS A 38 23.23 1.35 -3.25
CA LYS A 38 22.12 0.39 -3.31
C LYS A 38 21.55 0.35 -4.73
N GLN A 39 21.36 -0.86 -5.23
CA GLN A 39 20.68 -1.12 -6.49
C GLN A 39 19.19 -1.34 -6.23
N LEU A 40 18.38 -0.96 -7.21
CA LEU A 40 16.96 -1.31 -7.20
C LEU A 40 16.80 -2.73 -7.74
N PHE A 41 15.73 -3.39 -7.31
CA PHE A 41 15.43 -4.78 -7.63
C PHE A 41 14.74 -4.92 -8.99
N VAL A 42 13.72 -4.09 -9.23
CA VAL A 42 12.83 -4.25 -10.40
C VAL A 42 12.40 -2.92 -11.02
N LEU A 43 12.46 -1.82 -10.28
CA LEU A 43 11.86 -0.55 -10.71
C LEU A 43 12.56 0.03 -11.94
N ASP A 44 13.90 0.03 -11.96
CA ASP A 44 14.74 0.52 -13.07
C ASP A 44 15.00 -0.55 -14.16
N THR A 45 14.85 -1.85 -13.85
CA THR A 45 15.16 -2.92 -14.82
C THR A 45 13.93 -3.55 -15.48
N LYS A 46 12.84 -3.76 -14.74
CA LYS A 46 11.64 -4.47 -15.20
C LYS A 46 10.46 -3.54 -15.43
N ILE A 47 10.26 -2.55 -14.54
CA ILE A 47 9.11 -1.64 -14.60
C ILE A 47 9.40 -0.44 -15.50
N PHE A 48 10.59 0.16 -15.40
CA PHE A 48 10.99 1.33 -16.16
C PHE A 48 12.41 1.18 -16.73
N PRO A 49 12.61 0.29 -17.72
CA PRO A 49 13.92 0.04 -18.32
C PRO A 49 14.55 1.29 -18.99
N GLU A 50 13.73 2.26 -19.38
CA GLU A 50 14.16 3.54 -19.96
C GLU A 50 14.32 4.66 -18.91
N GLY A 51 14.27 4.30 -17.62
CA GLY A 51 14.28 5.24 -16.51
C GLY A 51 12.90 5.79 -16.14
N PHE A 52 12.82 6.42 -14.96
CA PHE A 52 11.59 6.99 -14.41
C PHE A 52 11.82 8.35 -13.76
N LYS A 53 10.73 9.07 -13.53
CA LYS A 53 10.75 10.39 -12.91
C LYS A 53 10.07 10.38 -11.55
N ILE A 54 10.61 11.15 -10.62
CA ILE A 54 10.07 11.37 -9.28
C ILE A 54 9.66 12.84 -9.07
N PRO A 55 8.76 13.16 -8.12
CA PRO A 55 8.35 14.54 -7.89
C PRO A 55 9.52 15.38 -7.39
N LYS A 56 9.83 16.49 -8.08
CA LYS A 56 10.92 17.40 -7.68
C LYS A 56 10.69 17.96 -6.27
N PHE A 57 9.43 18.17 -5.91
CA PHE A 57 9.03 18.72 -4.62
C PHE A 57 9.46 17.85 -3.42
N TYR A 58 9.64 16.55 -3.61
CA TYR A 58 10.01 15.62 -2.52
C TYR A 58 11.49 15.67 -2.17
N VAL A 59 12.35 16.02 -3.14
CA VAL A 59 13.80 15.92 -2.99
C VAL A 59 14.30 16.91 -1.93
N GLY A 60 15.00 16.39 -0.92
CA GLY A 60 15.59 17.17 0.17
C GLY A 60 14.60 17.62 1.24
N LYS A 61 13.35 17.12 1.23
CA LYS A 61 12.32 17.50 2.22
C LYS A 61 11.95 16.35 3.13
N PRO A 62 11.75 16.58 4.44
CA PRO A 62 11.18 15.56 5.31
C PRO A 62 9.76 15.21 4.85
N ILE A 63 9.31 13.98 5.16
CA ILE A 63 7.98 13.51 4.77
C ILE A 63 7.27 12.82 5.94
N ILE A 64 5.97 13.08 6.06
CA ILE A 64 5.07 12.37 6.97
C ILE A 64 4.11 11.52 6.14
N HIS A 65 4.10 10.22 6.39
CA HIS A 65 3.20 9.25 5.79
C HIS A 65 1.97 9.09 6.67
N LEU A 66 0.78 9.20 6.07
CA LEU A 66 -0.51 9.01 6.74
C LEU A 66 -1.27 7.79 6.18
N PRO A 67 -0.71 6.56 6.28
CA PRO A 67 -1.39 5.36 5.79
C PRO A 67 -2.53 4.92 6.72
N THR A 68 -3.38 4.03 6.22
CA THR A 68 -4.39 3.31 7.02
C THR A 68 -4.06 1.83 7.05
N MET A 69 -4.23 1.17 8.20
CA MET A 69 -4.04 -0.28 8.35
C MET A 69 -5.12 -1.06 7.57
N LYS A 70 -4.71 -1.85 6.57
CA LYS A 70 -5.64 -2.74 5.86
C LYS A 70 -4.98 -3.96 5.24
N THR A 71 -5.78 -5.00 5.10
CA THR A 71 -5.49 -6.17 4.27
C THR A 71 -5.57 -5.82 2.77
N HIS A 72 -4.78 -6.51 1.94
CA HIS A 72 -4.75 -6.26 0.50
C HIS A 72 -4.44 -7.52 -0.31
N GLY A 73 -5.37 -7.93 -1.19
CA GLY A 73 -5.24 -9.18 -1.95
C GLY A 73 -4.08 -9.24 -2.97
N HIS A 74 -3.49 -8.09 -3.33
CA HIS A 74 -2.37 -8.03 -4.28
C HIS A 74 -0.98 -7.93 -3.65
N THR A 75 -0.85 -7.85 -2.32
CA THR A 75 0.48 -7.66 -1.69
C THR A 75 1.19 -8.96 -1.32
N GLY A 76 0.54 -10.12 -1.48
CA GLY A 76 1.17 -11.43 -1.40
C GLY A 76 1.61 -11.85 -2.80
N ALA A 77 2.88 -11.70 -3.13
CA ALA A 77 3.36 -11.92 -4.50
C ALA A 77 4.16 -13.23 -4.66
N LYS A 78 3.70 -14.10 -5.58
CA LYS A 78 4.56 -14.92 -6.45
C LYS A 78 5.03 -14.06 -7.63
N GLY A 79 6.31 -14.13 -8.01
CA GLY A 79 6.92 -13.40 -9.13
C GLY A 79 7.99 -12.40 -8.67
N GLY A 80 9.05 -12.22 -9.48
CA GLY A 80 10.26 -11.47 -9.09
C GLY A 80 11.36 -12.38 -8.53
N LYS A 81 12.22 -11.85 -7.64
CA LYS A 81 13.14 -12.70 -6.86
C LYS A 81 12.35 -13.61 -5.91
N LEU A 82 11.13 -13.21 -5.55
CA LEU A 82 10.20 -14.01 -4.75
C LEU A 82 9.38 -14.97 -5.62
N GLN A 83 9.82 -16.21 -5.73
CA GLN A 83 9.12 -17.22 -6.54
C GLN A 83 8.00 -17.96 -5.80
N ARG A 84 7.96 -17.91 -4.46
CA ARG A 84 6.98 -18.64 -3.64
C ARG A 84 6.48 -17.81 -2.45
N THR A 85 5.16 -17.72 -2.31
CA THR A 85 4.48 -17.39 -1.05
C THR A 85 3.81 -18.66 -0.52
N GLN A 86 3.83 -18.87 0.81
CA GLN A 86 3.27 -20.05 1.46
C GLN A 86 2.13 -19.67 2.43
N GLY A 87 1.25 -20.63 2.76
CA GLY A 87 0.19 -20.45 3.75
C GLY A 87 -0.80 -19.32 3.41
N LYS A 88 -1.23 -18.54 4.42
CA LYS A 88 -2.21 -17.43 4.28
C LYS A 88 -1.75 -16.33 3.31
N MET A 89 -0.44 -16.24 3.05
CA MET A 89 0.20 -15.23 2.21
C MET A 89 -0.02 -15.43 0.72
N ILE A 90 -0.50 -16.62 0.34
CA ILE A 90 -0.95 -16.86 -1.03
C ILE A 90 -2.12 -15.95 -1.39
N HIS A 91 -2.87 -15.41 -0.43
CA HIS A 91 -4.07 -14.61 -0.73
C HIS A 91 -3.82 -13.10 -0.77
N GLY A 92 -2.67 -12.65 -0.27
CA GLY A 92 -2.31 -11.24 -0.18
C GLY A 92 -1.54 -10.97 1.11
N GLY A 93 -1.34 -9.70 1.44
CA GLY A 93 -0.71 -9.28 2.69
C GLY A 93 -1.39 -8.04 3.24
N ILE A 94 -0.61 -7.11 3.78
CA ILE A 94 -1.10 -5.86 4.33
C ILE A 94 -0.80 -4.67 3.40
N THR A 95 -1.34 -3.51 3.72
CA THR A 95 -0.96 -2.20 3.20
C THR A 95 -0.86 -1.27 4.39
N CYS A 96 0.30 -0.66 4.57
CA CYS A 96 0.55 0.33 5.62
C CYS A 96 1.57 1.37 5.10
N ALA A 97 2.57 1.77 5.88
CA ALA A 97 3.49 2.88 5.62
C ALA A 97 4.32 2.70 4.35
N MET A 98 4.96 1.53 4.17
CA MET A 98 5.82 1.29 3.00
C MET A 98 5.06 1.45 1.67
N LYS A 99 3.81 0.97 1.63
CA LYS A 99 2.96 1.04 0.42
C LYS A 99 2.37 2.42 0.17
N ASN A 100 2.36 3.32 1.15
CA ASN A 100 1.86 4.68 0.95
C ASN A 100 2.68 5.45 -0.10
N ALA A 101 3.99 5.19 -0.18
CA ALA A 101 4.88 5.77 -1.18
C ALA A 101 4.51 5.42 -2.64
N PHE A 102 3.82 4.29 -2.84
CA PHE A 102 3.37 3.82 -4.15
C PHE A 102 2.51 4.87 -4.88
N GLY A 103 1.69 5.62 -4.15
CA GLY A 103 0.84 6.67 -4.72
C GLY A 103 1.59 7.93 -5.13
N GLY A 104 2.68 8.26 -4.43
CA GLY A 104 3.45 9.49 -4.62
C GLY A 104 4.63 9.35 -5.57
N LEU A 105 5.29 8.20 -5.60
CA LEU A 105 6.51 8.00 -6.39
C LEU A 105 6.27 7.33 -7.76
N LEU A 106 5.18 6.57 -7.91
CA LEU A 106 4.84 5.93 -9.19
C LEU A 106 3.77 6.71 -9.94
N THR A 107 4.10 7.24 -11.12
CA THR A 107 3.15 7.99 -11.96
C THR A 107 2.45 7.08 -12.97
N LYS A 108 3.22 6.33 -13.76
CA LYS A 108 2.76 5.47 -14.85
C LYS A 108 3.02 3.99 -14.55
N ARG A 109 2.50 3.09 -15.39
CA ARG A 109 2.74 1.63 -15.33
C ARG A 109 2.42 0.93 -14.00
N ARG A 110 1.60 1.54 -13.13
CA ARG A 110 1.21 0.99 -11.82
C ARG A 110 0.70 -0.45 -11.91
N HIS A 111 -0.05 -0.80 -12.97
CA HIS A 111 -0.55 -2.16 -13.19
C HIS A 111 0.56 -3.22 -13.35
N PHE A 112 1.68 -2.86 -13.99
CA PHE A 112 2.84 -3.76 -14.11
C PHE A 112 3.54 -3.94 -12.77
N SER A 113 3.62 -2.89 -11.96
CA SER A 113 4.22 -2.95 -10.61
C SER A 113 3.52 -3.95 -9.68
N HIS A 114 2.24 -4.27 -9.91
CA HIS A 114 1.52 -5.28 -9.11
C HIS A 114 2.05 -6.71 -9.33
N GLN A 115 2.80 -6.97 -10.41
CA GLN A 115 3.46 -8.26 -10.61
C GLN A 115 4.62 -8.46 -9.62
N PHE A 116 5.34 -7.39 -9.29
CA PHE A 116 6.55 -7.38 -8.45
C PHE A 116 6.33 -6.52 -7.20
N MET A 117 5.16 -6.64 -6.56
CA MET A 117 4.71 -5.67 -5.56
C MET A 117 5.71 -5.54 -4.41
N SER A 118 6.24 -6.65 -3.88
CA SER A 118 7.17 -6.63 -2.75
C SER A 118 8.48 -5.94 -3.11
N GLU A 119 9.10 -6.31 -4.23
CA GLU A 119 10.32 -5.70 -4.75
C GLU A 119 10.11 -4.21 -5.03
N VAL A 120 8.97 -3.83 -5.63
CA VAL A 120 8.62 -2.43 -5.86
C VAL A 120 8.50 -1.66 -4.55
N LEU A 121 7.88 -2.21 -3.51
CA LEU A 121 7.77 -1.53 -2.23
C LEU A 121 9.14 -1.29 -1.58
N VAL A 122 10.06 -2.25 -1.71
CA VAL A 122 11.44 -2.11 -1.22
C VAL A 122 12.21 -1.09 -2.03
N ASP A 123 12.09 -1.11 -3.37
CA ASP A 123 12.67 -0.08 -4.25
C ASP A 123 12.19 1.32 -3.89
N LEU A 124 10.88 1.47 -3.63
CA LEU A 124 10.31 2.74 -3.18
C LEU A 124 10.82 3.15 -1.79
N LEU A 125 11.06 2.21 -0.88
CA LEU A 125 11.67 2.49 0.42
C LEU A 125 13.11 3.00 0.27
N ILE A 126 13.90 2.37 -0.61
CA ILE A 126 15.27 2.83 -0.93
C ILE A 126 15.22 4.27 -1.45
N ILE A 127 14.37 4.54 -2.44
CA ILE A 127 14.22 5.88 -3.04
C ILE A 127 13.79 6.89 -1.98
N GLN A 128 12.82 6.57 -1.13
CA GLN A 128 12.40 7.46 -0.05
C GLN A 128 13.57 7.81 0.88
N LYS A 129 14.35 6.82 1.32
CA LYS A 129 15.52 7.04 2.20
C LYS A 129 16.65 7.80 1.52
N GLN A 130 16.72 7.81 0.19
CA GLN A 130 17.67 8.60 -0.58
C GLN A 130 17.24 10.08 -0.71
N ILE A 131 15.94 10.33 -0.93
CA ILE A 131 15.45 11.67 -1.26
C ILE A 131 14.96 12.47 -0.05
N HIS A 132 14.53 11.80 1.02
CA HIS A 132 14.03 12.42 2.23
C HIS A 132 15.09 12.37 3.34
N PRO A 133 15.45 13.50 3.97
CA PRO A 133 16.31 13.50 5.14
C PRO A 133 15.67 12.71 6.28
N GLU A 134 14.38 12.99 6.55
CA GLU A 134 13.59 12.34 7.58
C GLU A 134 12.27 11.80 7.05
N ILE A 135 11.87 10.64 7.56
CA ILE A 135 10.63 9.96 7.21
C ILE A 135 9.93 9.61 8.52
N LEU A 136 8.71 10.09 8.71
CA LEU A 136 7.84 9.69 9.79
C LEU A 136 6.61 8.99 9.20
N ALA A 137 6.21 7.84 9.73
CA ALA A 137 4.92 7.25 9.45
C ALA A 137 4.01 7.44 10.65
N VAL A 138 2.80 7.96 10.43
CA VAL A 138 1.71 8.04 11.39
C VAL A 138 0.52 7.29 10.82
N VAL A 139 0.31 6.08 11.30
CA VAL A 139 -0.66 5.13 10.77
C VAL A 139 -1.99 5.31 11.47
N ASP A 140 -3.03 5.49 10.67
CA ASP A 140 -4.41 5.40 11.11
C ASP A 140 -4.82 3.93 11.28
N GLY A 141 -4.95 3.51 12.53
CA GLY A 141 -5.54 2.25 12.97
C GLY A 141 -6.89 2.45 13.67
N THR A 142 -7.56 3.60 13.48
CA THR A 142 -8.87 3.87 14.08
C THR A 142 -9.94 2.98 13.46
N VAL A 143 -9.99 2.97 12.13
CA VAL A 143 -10.85 2.11 11.30
C VAL A 143 -10.00 1.32 10.31
N CYS A 144 -9.75 0.06 10.63
CA CYS A 144 -8.94 -0.83 9.81
C CYS A 144 -9.77 -1.56 8.75
N GLY A 145 -9.12 -1.97 7.64
CA GLY A 145 -9.74 -2.74 6.57
C GLY A 145 -9.43 -4.24 6.61
N ASP A 146 -10.39 -5.08 7.01
CA ASP A 146 -10.27 -6.54 7.02
C ASP A 146 -10.89 -7.18 5.75
N GLY A 147 -10.47 -8.40 5.38
CA GLY A 147 -11.07 -9.17 4.29
C GLY A 147 -10.48 -8.90 2.91
N ALA A 148 -11.36 -8.70 1.93
CA ALA A 148 -11.01 -8.58 0.52
C ALA A 148 -10.76 -7.12 0.11
N GLY A 149 -9.69 -6.54 0.65
CA GLY A 149 -9.18 -5.24 0.23
C GLY A 149 -8.62 -5.24 -1.20
N PRO A 150 -8.63 -4.10 -1.90
CA PRO A 150 -8.86 -2.76 -1.36
C PRO A 150 -10.30 -2.22 -1.50
N ARG A 151 -11.25 -2.95 -2.11
CA ARG A 151 -12.61 -2.42 -2.38
C ARG A 151 -13.70 -3.02 -1.51
N VAL A 152 -13.69 -4.34 -1.29
CA VAL A 152 -14.80 -5.07 -0.67
C VAL A 152 -14.48 -5.48 0.78
N MET A 153 -13.82 -4.57 1.48
CA MET A 153 -13.34 -4.77 2.85
C MET A 153 -14.46 -4.75 3.89
N ILE A 154 -14.14 -5.22 5.08
CA ILE A 154 -14.95 -5.16 6.29
C ILE A 154 -14.28 -4.12 7.19
N PRO A 155 -14.92 -2.96 7.46
CA PRO A 155 -14.35 -1.99 8.39
C PRO A 155 -14.34 -2.58 9.80
N ARG A 156 -13.23 -2.43 10.51
CA ARG A 156 -13.03 -2.87 11.89
C ARG A 156 -12.56 -1.68 12.72
N ILE A 157 -13.35 -1.27 13.69
CA ILE A 157 -12.96 -0.22 14.63
C ILE A 157 -11.96 -0.80 15.61
N LYS A 158 -10.80 -0.16 15.73
CA LYS A 158 -9.70 -0.57 16.60
C LYS A 158 -9.15 0.56 17.47
N ASN A 159 -9.31 1.82 17.05
CA ASN A 159 -8.95 3.01 17.83
C ASN A 159 -7.44 3.14 18.13
N TYR A 160 -6.58 2.62 17.26
CA TYR A 160 -5.12 2.77 17.40
C TYR A 160 -4.56 3.85 16.48
N ILE A 161 -3.49 4.49 16.91
CA ILE A 161 -2.57 5.25 16.06
C ILE A 161 -1.17 4.70 16.33
N LEU A 162 -0.45 4.37 15.26
CA LEU A 162 0.96 3.99 15.36
C LEU A 162 1.80 5.10 14.78
N ALA A 163 2.97 5.36 15.36
CA ALA A 163 3.92 6.30 14.78
C ALA A 163 5.35 5.77 14.90
N GLY A 164 6.17 6.04 13.88
CA GLY A 164 7.58 5.65 13.91
C GLY A 164 8.37 6.16 12.72
N TYR A 165 9.67 6.34 12.92
CA TYR A 165 10.60 6.80 11.89
C TYR A 165 11.08 5.67 10.97
N ASP A 166 10.94 4.41 11.41
CA ASP A 166 11.21 3.25 10.59
C ASP A 166 9.91 2.67 10.02
N GLN A 167 9.68 2.89 8.72
CA GLN A 167 8.52 2.36 8.00
C GLN A 167 8.45 0.82 8.03
N VAL A 168 9.58 0.12 8.12
CA VAL A 168 9.59 -1.35 8.18
C VAL A 168 9.10 -1.81 9.55
N ALA A 169 9.59 -1.19 10.61
CA ALA A 169 9.16 -1.46 11.99
C ALA A 169 7.67 -1.17 12.18
N VAL A 170 7.21 -0.03 11.67
CA VAL A 170 5.80 0.36 11.70
C VAL A 170 4.92 -0.66 10.96
N ASP A 171 5.32 -1.10 9.75
CA ASP A 171 4.59 -2.12 9.01
C ASP A 171 4.63 -3.49 9.73
N ALA A 172 5.72 -3.83 10.43
CA ALA A 172 5.88 -5.07 11.19
C ALA A 172 4.96 -5.11 12.41
N VAL A 173 4.96 -4.06 13.22
CA VAL A 173 4.02 -3.91 14.35
C VAL A 173 2.58 -3.96 13.84
N ALA A 174 2.27 -3.22 12.76
CA ALA A 174 0.95 -3.24 12.17
C ALA A 174 0.53 -4.64 11.67
N ALA A 175 1.45 -5.39 11.08
CA ALA A 175 1.24 -6.77 10.66
C ALA A 175 0.90 -7.69 11.85
N LYS A 176 1.70 -7.62 12.93
CA LYS A 176 1.50 -8.41 14.16
C LYS A 176 0.12 -8.13 14.75
N MET A 177 -0.24 -6.86 14.92
CA MET A 177 -1.55 -6.45 15.45
C MET A 177 -2.71 -6.96 14.58
N MET A 178 -2.57 -6.96 13.26
CA MET A 178 -3.58 -7.52 12.34
C MET A 178 -3.62 -9.07 12.36
N GLY A 179 -2.66 -9.73 12.99
CA GLY A 179 -2.58 -11.19 13.12
C GLY A 179 -1.77 -11.88 12.04
N PHE A 180 -0.81 -11.18 11.45
CA PHE A 180 0.16 -11.73 10.51
C PHE A 180 1.54 -11.82 11.16
N GLU A 181 2.28 -12.87 10.80
CA GLU A 181 3.70 -12.97 11.14
C GLU A 181 4.49 -12.00 10.26
N PRO A 182 5.12 -10.94 10.81
CA PRO A 182 5.76 -9.88 10.04
C PRO A 182 6.83 -10.38 9.07
N LEU A 183 7.71 -11.29 9.50
CA LEU A 183 8.78 -11.81 8.65
C LEU A 183 8.29 -12.82 7.60
N ASN A 184 7.02 -13.23 7.66
CA ASN A 184 6.38 -13.95 6.56
C ASN A 184 5.89 -13.01 5.45
N LEU A 185 5.81 -11.68 5.69
CA LEU A 185 5.47 -10.65 4.69
C LEU A 185 6.67 -10.33 3.81
N PRO A 186 6.64 -10.66 2.50
CA PRO A 186 7.85 -10.59 1.69
C PRO A 186 8.44 -9.19 1.57
N ALA A 187 7.61 -8.14 1.59
CA ALA A 187 8.10 -6.76 1.57
C ALA A 187 8.82 -6.39 2.88
N ILE A 188 8.26 -6.78 4.03
CA ILE A 188 8.86 -6.54 5.36
C ILE A 188 10.14 -7.34 5.49
N LYS A 189 10.09 -8.65 5.20
CA LYS A 189 11.25 -9.52 5.22
C LYS A 189 12.37 -9.03 4.32
N MET A 190 12.06 -8.70 3.07
CA MET A 190 13.08 -8.20 2.13
C MET A 190 13.69 -6.88 2.60
N ALA A 191 12.88 -5.94 3.12
CA ALA A 191 13.41 -4.69 3.65
C ALA A 191 14.29 -4.90 4.90
N HIS A 192 13.91 -5.85 5.76
CA HIS A 192 14.70 -6.25 6.92
C HIS A 192 16.04 -6.88 6.51
N ASP A 193 16.00 -7.90 5.64
CA ASP A 193 17.19 -8.60 5.13
C ASP A 193 18.16 -7.63 4.42
N GLU A 194 17.63 -6.57 3.77
CA GLU A 194 18.43 -5.55 3.09
C GLU A 194 19.01 -4.46 4.03
N GLY A 195 18.70 -4.52 5.32
CA GLY A 195 19.13 -3.53 6.32
C GLY A 195 18.46 -2.17 6.17
N LEU A 196 17.26 -2.12 5.57
CA LEU A 196 16.53 -0.86 5.37
C LEU A 196 15.68 -0.48 6.60
N GLY A 197 15.42 -1.42 7.49
CA GLY A 197 14.69 -1.21 8.75
C GLY A 197 14.50 -2.53 9.50
N CYS A 198 13.85 -2.46 10.67
CA CYS A 198 13.61 -3.63 11.51
C CYS A 198 12.26 -4.28 11.19
N GLY A 199 12.24 -5.56 10.80
CA GLY A 199 11.02 -6.34 10.58
C GLY A 199 10.72 -7.33 11.71
N ASP A 200 11.68 -7.55 12.61
CA ASP A 200 11.57 -8.42 13.77
C ASP A 200 11.00 -7.62 14.94
N VAL A 201 9.79 -7.98 15.39
CA VAL A 201 9.08 -7.20 16.40
C VAL A 201 9.75 -7.26 17.77
N ASP A 202 10.48 -8.33 18.07
CA ASP A 202 11.16 -8.48 19.36
C ASP A 202 12.36 -7.53 19.49
N GLN A 203 12.81 -6.95 18.37
CA GLN A 203 13.87 -5.94 18.30
C GLN A 203 13.32 -4.51 18.19
N ILE A 204 11.99 -4.33 18.18
CA ILE A 204 11.35 -3.02 18.07
C ILE A 204 10.97 -2.53 19.46
N GLU A 205 11.49 -1.36 19.85
CA GLU A 205 11.03 -0.66 21.04
C GLU A 205 9.63 -0.08 20.80
N ILE A 206 8.66 -0.49 21.62
CA ILE A 206 7.29 -0.01 21.58
C ILE A 206 7.08 0.94 22.76
N ILE A 207 6.87 2.22 22.45
CA ILE A 207 6.56 3.24 23.44
C ILE A 207 5.03 3.44 23.46
N GLY A 208 4.41 3.32 24.63
CA GLY A 208 2.98 3.51 24.83
C GLY A 208 2.28 2.25 25.32
N GLU A 209 1.15 1.91 24.72
CA GLU A 209 0.35 0.73 25.09
C GLU A 209 1.11 -0.56 24.78
N ASP A 210 1.06 -1.53 25.70
CA ASP A 210 1.57 -2.87 25.44
C ASP A 210 0.68 -3.59 24.43
N ILE A 211 1.28 -3.99 23.31
CA ILE A 211 0.61 -4.68 22.21
C ILE A 211 1.03 -6.16 22.10
N SER A 212 1.73 -6.71 23.10
CA SER A 212 2.18 -8.10 23.15
C SER A 212 1.05 -9.10 22.85
N GLU A 213 -0.11 -8.90 23.47
CA GLU A 213 -1.32 -9.72 23.33
C GLU A 213 -2.28 -9.26 22.22
N VAL A 214 -1.92 -8.22 21.46
CA VAL A 214 -2.79 -7.67 20.42
C VAL A 214 -2.68 -8.50 19.14
N ASN A 215 -3.72 -9.28 18.87
CA ASN A 215 -3.88 -10.01 17.62
C ASN A 215 -5.35 -10.01 17.16
N TRP A 216 -5.64 -9.28 16.08
CA TRP A 216 -7.02 -9.12 15.61
C TRP A 216 -7.48 -10.22 14.66
N HIS A 217 -6.60 -11.17 14.32
CA HIS A 217 -6.91 -12.30 13.45
C HIS A 217 -7.59 -11.92 12.13
N PHE A 218 -7.14 -10.82 11.51
CA PHE A 218 -7.66 -10.40 10.21
C PHE A 218 -7.40 -11.48 9.16
N LYS A 219 -8.26 -11.51 8.14
CA LYS A 219 -8.21 -12.52 7.10
C LYS A 219 -8.04 -11.84 5.76
N VAL A 220 -6.93 -12.09 5.08
CA VAL A 220 -6.80 -11.64 3.69
C VAL A 220 -7.65 -12.54 2.80
N LYS A 221 -8.53 -11.92 2.01
CA LYS A 221 -9.26 -12.61 0.94
C LYS A 221 -9.00 -11.91 -0.38
N ARG A 222 -9.10 -12.67 -1.47
CA ARG A 222 -9.14 -12.09 -2.82
C ARG A 222 -10.60 -11.89 -3.20
N SER A 223 -10.94 -10.75 -3.78
CA SER A 223 -12.21 -10.63 -4.49
C SER A 223 -12.13 -11.42 -5.80
N LEU A 224 -13.28 -11.71 -6.42
CA LEU A 224 -13.35 -12.39 -7.72
C LEU A 224 -12.51 -11.67 -8.79
N VAL A 225 -12.56 -10.33 -8.79
CA VAL A 225 -11.77 -9.48 -9.68
C VAL A 225 -10.27 -9.66 -9.46
N ILE A 226 -9.82 -9.66 -8.20
CA ILE A 226 -8.40 -9.83 -7.86
C ILE A 226 -7.92 -11.24 -8.19
N TRP A 227 -8.75 -12.24 -7.91
CA TRP A 227 -8.45 -13.63 -8.24
C TRP A 227 -8.29 -13.79 -9.75
N GLY A 228 -9.20 -13.25 -10.56
CA GLY A 228 -9.15 -13.30 -12.02
C GLY A 228 -7.92 -12.59 -12.60
N ASP A 229 -7.63 -11.37 -12.15
CA ASP A 229 -6.43 -10.62 -12.56
C ASP A 229 -5.15 -11.42 -12.28
N GLN A 230 -5.08 -12.09 -11.13
CA GLN A 230 -3.92 -12.93 -10.81
C GLN A 230 -3.82 -14.21 -11.63
N MET A 231 -4.94 -14.85 -11.99
CA MET A 231 -4.92 -16.02 -12.88
C MET A 231 -4.35 -15.67 -14.26
N VAL A 232 -4.68 -14.49 -14.77
CA VAL A 232 -4.15 -13.97 -16.03
C VAL A 232 -2.68 -13.55 -15.90
N ARG A 233 -2.27 -12.91 -14.80
CA ARG A 233 -0.89 -12.40 -14.68
C ARG A 233 0.12 -13.46 -14.26
N LYS A 234 -0.30 -14.46 -13.47
CA LYS A 234 0.59 -15.34 -12.70
C LYS A 234 0.10 -16.79 -12.64
N GLY A 235 -1.07 -17.08 -13.19
CA GLY A 235 -1.72 -18.39 -13.12
C GLY A 235 -1.80 -19.07 -14.48
N PRO A 236 -2.64 -20.11 -14.61
CA PRO A 236 -2.73 -20.91 -15.83
C PRO A 236 -3.28 -20.12 -17.04
N LEU A 237 -3.88 -18.95 -16.81
CA LEU A 237 -4.40 -18.08 -17.88
C LEU A 237 -3.35 -17.08 -18.40
N GLN A 238 -2.06 -17.29 -18.09
CA GLN A 238 -0.98 -16.39 -18.53
C GLN A 238 -0.85 -16.26 -20.05
N PHE A 239 -1.29 -17.27 -20.81
CA PHE A 239 -1.31 -17.21 -22.28
C PHE A 239 -2.21 -16.09 -22.83
N ILE A 240 -3.18 -15.60 -22.04
CA ILE A 240 -4.09 -14.50 -22.40
C ILE A 240 -3.46 -13.13 -22.08
N TYR A 241 -2.43 -13.08 -21.22
CA TYR A 241 -1.78 -11.84 -20.79
C TYR A 241 -1.33 -10.91 -21.93
N PRO A 242 -0.78 -11.41 -23.07
CA PRO A 242 -0.41 -10.56 -24.20
C PRO A 242 -1.57 -9.75 -24.78
N LEU A 243 -2.80 -10.28 -24.76
CA LEU A 243 -3.99 -9.59 -25.27
C LEU A 243 -4.33 -8.36 -24.42
N PHE A 244 -4.14 -8.43 -23.10
CA PHE A 244 -4.40 -7.31 -22.18
C PHE A 244 -3.36 -6.18 -22.25
N LYS A 245 -2.33 -6.29 -23.09
CA LYS A 245 -1.46 -5.15 -23.43
C LYS A 245 -2.12 -4.19 -24.42
N ASN A 246 -3.13 -4.66 -25.18
CA ASN A 246 -3.91 -3.83 -26.08
C ASN A 246 -5.07 -3.17 -25.31
N GLU A 247 -5.23 -1.87 -25.48
CA GLU A 247 -6.22 -1.04 -24.80
C GLU A 247 -7.65 -1.55 -25.01
N PHE A 248 -7.95 -2.04 -26.21
CA PHE A 248 -9.27 -2.60 -26.56
C PHE A 248 -9.65 -3.81 -25.70
N PHE A 249 -8.72 -4.75 -25.51
CA PHE A 249 -8.96 -5.96 -24.70
C PHE A 249 -8.94 -5.67 -23.20
N PHE A 250 -8.34 -4.55 -22.77
CA PHE A 250 -8.35 -4.13 -21.37
C PHE A 250 -9.70 -3.53 -20.92
N LEU A 251 -10.56 -3.09 -21.85
CA LEU A 251 -11.92 -2.63 -21.56
C LEU A 251 -12.78 -3.72 -20.92
N GLY A 252 -12.67 -4.98 -21.36
CA GLY A 252 -13.46 -6.10 -20.85
C GLY A 252 -13.30 -6.33 -19.34
N PRO A 253 -12.09 -6.59 -18.82
CA PRO A 253 -11.84 -6.73 -17.39
C PRO A 253 -12.22 -5.49 -16.58
N THR A 254 -12.03 -4.30 -17.16
CA THR A 254 -12.40 -3.03 -16.50
C THR A 254 -13.91 -2.92 -16.33
N MET A 255 -14.67 -3.26 -17.38
CA MET A 255 -16.13 -3.28 -17.34
C MET A 255 -16.67 -4.37 -16.41
N ALA A 256 -16.10 -5.58 -16.44
CA ALA A 256 -16.45 -6.67 -15.54
C ALA A 256 -16.21 -6.31 -14.07
N SER A 257 -15.08 -5.66 -13.78
CA SER A 257 -14.77 -5.12 -12.45
C SER A 257 -15.80 -4.07 -12.00
N LYS A 258 -16.17 -3.15 -12.90
CA LYS A 258 -17.20 -2.13 -12.64
C LYS A 258 -18.55 -2.77 -12.35
N ILE A 259 -19.02 -3.71 -13.18
CA ILE A 259 -20.29 -4.42 -12.98
C ILE A 259 -20.29 -5.14 -11.63
N PHE A 260 -19.24 -5.91 -11.33
CA PHE A 260 -19.14 -6.63 -10.07
C PHE A 260 -19.19 -5.69 -8.86
N HIS A 261 -18.44 -4.59 -8.87
CA HIS A 261 -18.36 -3.69 -7.74
C HIS A 261 -19.62 -2.82 -7.60
N ASP A 262 -20.07 -2.18 -8.68
CA ASP A 262 -21.08 -1.13 -8.64
C ASP A 262 -22.50 -1.70 -8.74
N MET A 263 -22.70 -2.76 -9.53
CA MET A 263 -24.04 -3.32 -9.79
C MET A 263 -24.37 -4.53 -8.90
N ILE A 264 -23.35 -5.30 -8.47
CA ILE A 264 -23.58 -6.52 -7.67
C ILE A 264 -23.22 -6.27 -6.22
N TRP A 265 -21.95 -6.01 -5.92
CA TRP A 265 -21.47 -5.97 -4.54
C TRP A 265 -22.01 -4.77 -3.75
N TYR A 266 -21.98 -3.57 -4.35
CA TYR A 266 -22.42 -2.36 -3.65
C TYR A 266 -23.90 -2.42 -3.26
N PRO A 267 -24.85 -2.77 -4.15
CA PRO A 267 -26.26 -2.83 -3.78
C PRO A 267 -26.60 -3.94 -2.78
N THR A 268 -25.90 -5.08 -2.85
CA THR A 268 -26.22 -6.26 -2.02
C THR A 268 -25.53 -6.25 -0.65
N ILE A 269 -24.22 -6.00 -0.62
CA ILE A 269 -23.38 -6.13 0.58
C ILE A 269 -22.88 -4.75 1.04
N GLY A 270 -22.43 -3.92 0.10
CA GLY A 270 -21.80 -2.63 0.37
C GLY A 270 -22.71 -1.67 1.12
N LYS A 271 -23.93 -1.45 0.63
CA LYS A 271 -24.94 -0.57 1.27
C LYS A 271 -25.23 -0.97 2.71
N LYS A 272 -25.41 -2.28 2.97
CA LYS A 272 -25.66 -2.79 4.32
C LYS A 272 -24.48 -2.49 5.26
N ARG A 273 -23.24 -2.75 4.80
CA ARG A 273 -22.03 -2.46 5.59
C ARG A 273 -21.83 -0.98 5.85
N ILE A 274 -22.06 -0.12 4.86
CA ILE A 274 -21.96 1.34 5.02
C ILE A 274 -23.00 1.82 6.03
N LYS A 275 -24.26 1.38 5.91
CA LYS A 275 -25.32 1.73 6.86
C LYS A 275 -24.99 1.27 8.28
N GLN A 276 -24.36 0.11 8.44
CA GLN A 276 -23.90 -0.37 9.75
C GLN A 276 -22.73 0.46 10.28
N PHE A 277 -21.74 0.77 9.45
CA PHE A 277 -20.60 1.60 9.83
C PHE A 277 -21.02 3.02 10.23
N ASN A 278 -21.97 3.63 9.52
CA ASN A 278 -22.45 4.98 9.81
C ASN A 278 -23.13 5.11 11.19
N LYS A 279 -23.55 4.00 11.79
CA LYS A 279 -24.09 3.98 13.18
C LYS A 279 -23.02 4.04 14.27
N THR A 280 -21.75 3.96 13.89
CA THR A 280 -20.62 3.99 14.84
C THR A 280 -20.17 5.44 15.08
N GLU A 281 -19.34 5.66 16.11
CA GLU A 281 -18.75 6.97 16.39
C GLU A 281 -17.94 7.50 15.21
N TRP A 282 -17.10 6.66 14.60
CA TRP A 282 -16.33 7.01 13.40
C TRP A 282 -17.20 7.26 12.17
N GLY A 283 -18.29 6.51 12.03
CA GLY A 283 -19.29 6.75 10.98
C GLY A 283 -19.97 8.10 11.13
N THR A 284 -20.39 8.43 12.34
CA THR A 284 -21.02 9.71 12.70
C THR A 284 -20.06 10.87 12.50
N LEU A 285 -18.80 10.72 12.93
CA LEU A 285 -17.74 11.71 12.71
C LEU A 285 -17.45 11.90 11.22
N PHE A 286 -17.38 10.82 10.45
CA PHE A 286 -17.18 10.91 9.00
C PHE A 286 -18.35 11.63 8.32
N GLU A 287 -19.58 11.42 8.80
CA GLU A 287 -20.77 12.13 8.29
C GLU A 287 -20.74 13.63 8.59
N SER A 288 -20.28 14.03 9.78
CA SER A 288 -20.20 15.45 10.16
C SER A 288 -19.31 16.26 9.23
N TYR A 289 -18.25 15.66 8.68
CA TYR A 289 -17.38 16.30 7.68
C TYR A 289 -18.02 16.55 6.31
N ALA A 290 -19.25 16.11 6.03
CA ALA A 290 -19.97 16.52 4.81
C ALA A 290 -20.87 17.73 5.00
N LYS A 291 -21.17 18.09 6.26
CA LYS A 291 -22.16 19.12 6.61
C LYS A 291 -21.52 20.49 6.89
N ASN A 292 -20.19 20.52 7.03
CA ASN A 292 -19.35 21.72 7.20
C ASN A 292 -18.51 21.95 5.95
#